data_AF-A0A4U9D261-F1
#
_entry.id   AF-A0A4U9D261-F1
#
_cell.length_a   1.000
_cell.length_b   1.000
_cell.length_c   1.000
_cell.angle_alpha   90.00
_cell.angle_beta   90.00
_cell.angle_gamma   90.00
#
_symmetry.space_group_name_H-M   'P 1'
#
loop_
_entity.id
_entity.type
_entity.pdbx_description
1 polymer ?
#
loop_
_entity_poly.entity_id
_entity_poly.type
_entity_poly.pdbx_seq_one_letter_code
_entity_poly.pdbx_strand_id
1 'polypeptide(L)'
;MKNTKLDLMERYLIILDKFVSKISESGVPQQKVIEQSYLFCSGFYIKYKQEIEKIKFSNSDVVLTFLLYSYYKFINKLDDDLIDKRRIRKICSLLINFIVDNGSQSEKVYVQEKKKYDAFQLQRDLSMKNKRKKYGL
;
A
#
# COMPACT_ATOMS: atom_id res chain seq x y z
N MET A 1 8.13 20.83 -17.08
CA MET A 1 8.05 19.55 -16.36
C MET A 1 8.10 18.42 -17.38
N LYS A 2 9.10 17.54 -17.31
CA LYS A 2 9.10 16.32 -18.14
C LYS A 2 7.88 15.49 -17.73
N ASN A 3 7.08 15.09 -18.72
CA ASN A 3 5.93 14.20 -18.53
C ASN A 3 6.46 12.76 -18.29
N THR A 4 7.15 12.56 -17.16
CA THR A 4 7.71 11.26 -16.81
C THR A 4 6.56 10.41 -16.28
N LYS A 5 6.17 9.39 -17.05
CA LYS A 5 5.09 8.48 -16.67
C LYS A 5 5.57 7.63 -15.48
N LEU A 6 5.25 8.06 -14.26
CA LEU A 6 5.59 7.36 -13.02
C LEU A 6 5.01 5.94 -13.04
N ASP A 7 5.81 4.96 -12.61
CA ASP A 7 5.36 3.58 -12.42
C ASP A 7 4.49 3.43 -11.16
N LEU A 8 3.87 2.26 -10.99
CA LEU A 8 2.95 2.01 -9.88
C LEU A 8 3.62 2.17 -8.50
N MET A 9 4.86 1.75 -8.38
CA MET A 9 5.62 1.75 -7.12
C MET A 9 6.12 3.16 -6.78
N GLU A 10 6.52 3.92 -7.79
CA GLU A 10 6.83 5.34 -7.67
C GLU A 10 5.61 6.14 -7.19
N ARG A 11 4.43 5.89 -7.79
CA ARG A 11 3.17 6.52 -7.35
C ARG A 11 2.81 6.11 -5.93
N TYR A 12 2.98 4.84 -5.58
CA TYR A 12 2.75 4.34 -4.23
C TYR A 12 3.55 5.13 -3.20
N LEU A 13 4.87 5.27 -3.42
CA LEU A 13 5.75 5.97 -2.50
C LEU A 13 5.35 7.45 -2.34
N ILE A 14 5.04 8.13 -3.44
CA ILE A 14 4.59 9.53 -3.40
C ILE A 14 3.27 9.68 -2.62
N ILE A 15 2.32 8.76 -2.80
CA ILE A 15 1.04 8.81 -2.09
C ILE A 15 1.26 8.48 -0.60
N LEU A 16 2.10 7.50 -0.27
CA LEU A 16 2.46 7.17 1.10
C LEU A 16 3.08 8.38 1.81
N ASP A 17 4.01 9.08 1.16
CA ASP A 17 4.67 10.24 1.74
C ASP A 17 3.67 11.36 2.08
N LYS A 18 2.78 11.66 1.14
CA LYS A 18 1.69 12.64 1.34
C LYS A 18 0.73 12.21 2.43
N PHE A 19 0.39 10.92 2.50
CA PHE A 19 -0.48 10.36 3.52
C PHE A 19 0.14 10.51 4.92
N VAL A 20 1.41 10.12 5.07
CA VAL A 20 2.15 10.26 6.32
C VAL A 20 2.24 11.73 6.73
N SER A 21 2.58 12.64 5.80
CA SER A 21 2.69 14.07 6.09
C SER A 21 1.38 14.60 6.68
N LYS A 22 0.26 14.35 6.00
CA LYS A 22 -1.06 14.82 6.44
C LYS A 22 -1.50 14.25 7.80
N ILE A 23 -1.26 12.96 8.04
CA ILE A 23 -1.60 12.35 9.33
C ILE A 23 -0.71 12.93 10.43
N SER A 24 0.58 13.11 10.17
CA SER A 24 1.52 13.69 11.14
C SER A 24 1.15 15.14 11.47
N GLU A 25 0.75 15.93 10.46
CA GLU A 25 0.25 17.30 10.62
C GLU A 25 -1.05 17.37 11.45
N SER A 26 -1.81 16.27 11.51
CA SER A 26 -3.02 16.19 12.33
C SER A 26 -2.73 16.01 13.83
N GLY A 27 -1.45 15.93 14.23
CA GLY A 27 -1.03 15.87 15.63
C GLY A 27 -1.30 14.53 16.33
N VAL A 28 -1.61 13.46 15.58
CA VAL A 28 -1.83 12.13 16.18
C VAL A 28 -0.50 11.53 16.65
N PRO A 29 -0.53 10.64 17.67
CA PRO A 29 0.68 9.97 18.14
C PRO A 29 1.39 9.19 17.03
N GLN A 30 2.72 9.12 17.10
CA GLN A 30 3.54 8.40 16.11
C GLN A 30 3.09 6.94 15.91
N GLN A 31 2.70 6.26 16.99
CA GLN A 31 2.17 4.90 16.92
C GLN A 31 0.94 4.82 16.00
N LYS A 32 0.06 5.82 16.06
CA LYS A 32 -1.12 5.90 15.19
C LYS A 32 -0.74 6.18 13.74
N VAL A 33 0.26 7.02 13.50
CA VAL A 33 0.82 7.24 12.16
C VAL A 33 1.31 5.90 11.57
N ILE A 34 2.04 5.10 12.36
CA ILE A 34 2.58 3.80 11.94
C ILE A 34 1.45 2.82 11.63
N GLU A 35 0.48 2.65 12.52
CA GLU A 35 -0.67 1.76 12.32
C GLU A 35 -1.47 2.11 11.06
N GLN A 36 -1.78 3.40 10.88
CA GLN A 36 -2.53 3.88 9.72
C GLN A 36 -1.72 3.74 8.43
N SER A 37 -0.40 3.96 8.50
CA SER A 37 0.50 3.76 7.36
C SER A 37 0.62 2.29 6.99
N TYR A 38 0.64 1.37 7.97
CA TYR A 38 0.60 -0.06 7.70
C TYR A 38 -0.71 -0.48 7.05
N LEU A 39 -1.84 0.03 7.53
CA LEU A 39 -3.16 -0.21 6.93
C LEU A 39 -3.22 0.29 5.49
N PHE A 40 -2.68 1.49 5.23
CA PHE A 40 -2.54 2.04 3.88
C PHE A 40 -1.71 1.12 2.98
N CYS A 41 -0.55 0.65 3.45
CA CYS A 41 0.34 -0.23 2.68
C CYS A 41 -0.34 -1.57 2.37
N SER A 42 -1.05 -2.15 3.35
CA SER A 42 -1.81 -3.38 3.20
C SER A 42 -2.91 -3.22 2.15
N GLY A 43 -3.71 -2.15 2.26
CA GLY A 43 -4.79 -1.87 1.31
C GLY A 43 -4.27 -1.59 -0.11
N PHE A 44 -3.16 -0.87 -0.24
CA PHE A 44 -2.52 -0.63 -1.53
C PHE A 44 -2.06 -1.94 -2.16
N TYR A 45 -1.37 -2.79 -1.40
CA TYR A 45 -0.91 -4.09 -1.86
C TYR A 45 -2.08 -4.95 -2.32
N ILE A 46 -3.14 -5.08 -1.50
CA ILE A 46 -4.32 -5.90 -1.84
C ILE A 46 -4.96 -5.42 -3.14
N LYS A 47 -5.16 -4.11 -3.29
CA LYS A 47 -5.82 -3.51 -4.45
C LYS A 47 -5.05 -3.74 -5.75
N TYR A 48 -3.73 -3.63 -5.71
CA TYR A 48 -2.88 -3.72 -6.90
C TYR A 48 -2.07 -5.03 -6.95
N LYS A 49 -2.50 -6.04 -6.21
CA LYS A 49 -1.80 -7.31 -6.03
C LYS A 49 -1.33 -7.92 -7.34
N GLN A 50 -2.21 -8.01 -8.34
CA GLN A 50 -1.89 -8.61 -9.64
C GLN A 50 -0.80 -7.86 -10.41
N GLU A 51 -0.73 -6.54 -10.26
CA GLU A 51 0.27 -5.70 -10.90
C GLU A 51 1.61 -5.77 -10.16
N ILE A 52 1.55 -5.89 -8.83
CA ILE A 52 2.70 -6.00 -7.92
C ILE A 52 3.32 -7.41 -7.98
N GLU A 53 2.54 -8.50 -8.02
CA GLU A 53 3.06 -9.88 -8.05
C GLU A 53 3.69 -10.26 -9.40
N LYS A 54 3.30 -9.60 -10.50
CA LYS A 54 4.07 -9.64 -11.75
C LYS A 54 5.53 -9.19 -11.56
N ILE A 55 5.81 -8.46 -10.47
CA ILE A 55 7.13 -7.97 -10.08
C ILE A 55 7.91 -8.99 -9.21
N LYS A 56 7.42 -10.24 -9.08
CA LYS A 56 7.99 -11.38 -8.32
C LYS A 56 7.98 -11.20 -6.80
N PHE A 57 6.94 -11.71 -6.14
CA PHE A 57 6.92 -11.95 -4.70
C PHE A 57 6.44 -13.39 -4.43
N SER A 58 7.20 -14.18 -3.65
CA SER A 58 6.94 -15.61 -3.42
C SER A 58 6.74 -16.00 -1.95
N ASN A 59 6.68 -15.06 -1.00
CA ASN A 59 6.69 -15.37 0.45
C ASN A 59 5.46 -14.86 1.22
N SER A 60 5.22 -15.49 2.37
CA SER A 60 4.13 -15.27 3.33
C SER A 60 4.04 -13.84 3.89
N ASP A 61 5.17 -13.15 4.03
CA ASP A 61 5.21 -11.76 4.52
C ASP A 61 5.17 -10.76 3.37
N VAL A 62 4.04 -10.79 2.68
CA VAL A 62 3.84 -10.10 1.41
C VAL A 62 3.98 -8.57 1.55
N VAL A 63 3.43 -7.99 2.63
CA VAL A 63 3.53 -6.54 2.90
C VAL A 63 4.96 -6.15 3.28
N LEU A 64 5.66 -6.97 4.05
CA LEU A 64 7.07 -6.76 4.39
C LEU A 64 7.95 -6.80 3.13
N THR A 65 7.75 -7.80 2.28
CA THR A 65 8.53 -7.94 1.04
C THR A 65 8.28 -6.77 0.09
N PHE A 66 7.03 -6.32 0.01
CA PHE A 66 6.65 -5.10 -0.72
C PHE A 66 7.33 -3.84 -0.17
N LEU A 67 7.38 -3.67 1.16
CA LEU A 67 8.06 -2.54 1.80
C LEU A 67 9.58 -2.58 1.60
N LEU A 68 10.22 -3.75 1.77
CA LEU A 68 11.65 -3.93 1.53
C LEU A 68 12.01 -3.61 0.08
N TYR A 69 11.20 -4.09 -0.87
CA TYR A 69 11.42 -3.83 -2.28
C TYR A 69 11.26 -2.34 -2.63
N SER A 70 10.28 -1.68 -2.02
CA SER A 70 10.11 -0.22 -2.12
C SER A 70 11.33 0.51 -1.57
N TYR A 71 11.81 0.11 -0.39
CA TYR A 71 12.94 0.71 0.33
C TYR A 71 14.24 0.64 -0.47
N TYR A 72 14.59 -0.55 -0.97
CA TYR A 72 15.87 -0.78 -1.63
C TYR A 72 15.88 -0.36 -3.10
N LYS A 73 14.74 -0.43 -3.81
CA LYS A 73 14.72 -0.29 -5.28
C LYS A 73 14.08 1.00 -5.79
N PHE A 74 12.98 1.47 -5.20
CA PHE A 74 12.17 2.54 -5.81
C PHE A 74 12.41 3.93 -5.22
N ILE A 75 12.76 4.03 -3.93
CA ILE A 75 13.04 5.34 -3.31
C ILE A 75 14.13 6.11 -4.09
N ASN A 76 15.17 5.42 -4.53
CA ASN A 76 16.31 6.04 -5.23
C ASN A 76 15.97 6.47 -6.67
N LYS A 77 14.89 5.96 -7.26
CA LYS A 77 14.46 6.32 -8.63
C LYS A 77 13.66 7.61 -8.70
N LEU A 78 13.09 8.05 -7.58
CA LEU A 78 12.27 9.25 -7.53
C LEU A 78 13.14 10.51 -7.47
N ASP A 79 12.69 11.59 -8.11
CA ASP A 79 13.31 12.91 -7.97
C ASP A 79 13.05 13.47 -6.56
N ASP A 80 14.01 14.20 -6.00
CA ASP A 80 13.89 14.79 -4.65
C ASP A 80 12.76 15.82 -4.56
N ASP A 81 12.39 16.45 -5.69
CA ASP A 81 11.27 17.40 -5.77
C ASP A 81 9.90 16.72 -5.62
N LEU A 82 9.82 15.40 -5.79
CA LEU A 82 8.56 14.65 -5.75
C LEU A 82 8.26 14.04 -4.38
N ILE A 83 9.29 13.84 -3.55
CA ILE A 83 9.19 13.07 -2.32
C ILE A 83 10.29 13.41 -1.32
N ASP A 84 9.95 13.47 -0.03
CA ASP A 84 10.97 13.49 1.01
C ASP A 84 11.56 12.08 1.21
N LYS A 85 12.68 11.80 0.54
CA LYS A 85 13.35 10.49 0.64
C LYS A 85 13.81 10.16 2.06
N ARG A 86 14.16 11.14 2.89
CA ARG A 86 14.58 10.88 4.28
C ARG A 86 13.39 10.43 5.10
N ARG A 87 12.25 11.14 4.99
CA ARG A 87 11.00 10.78 5.67
C ARG A 87 10.51 9.41 5.23
N ILE A 88 10.50 9.12 3.93
CA ILE A 88 10.05 7.82 3.45
C ILE A 88 10.95 6.68 3.87
N ARG A 89 12.28 6.84 3.85
CA ARG A 89 13.17 5.81 4.42
C ARG A 89 12.86 5.56 5.88
N LYS A 90 12.69 6.62 6.68
CA LYS A 90 12.32 6.51 8.10
C LYS A 90 11.00 5.76 8.27
N ILE A 91 9.97 6.10 7.49
CA ILE A 91 8.66 5.44 7.57
C ILE A 91 8.74 3.97 7.15
N CYS A 92 9.39 3.66 6.04
CA CYS A 92 9.57 2.28 5.61
C CYS A 92 10.30 1.46 6.69
N SER A 93 11.36 2.00 7.31
CA SER A 93 12.04 1.33 8.42
C SER A 93 11.13 1.13 9.64
N LEU A 94 10.34 2.13 10.03
CA LEU A 94 9.36 2.00 11.13
C LEU A 94 8.29 0.96 10.83
N LEU A 95 7.80 0.88 9.59
CA LEU A 95 6.81 -0.10 9.17
C LEU A 95 7.39 -1.52 9.13
N ILE A 96 8.64 -1.67 8.68
CA ILE A 96 9.35 -2.96 8.72
C ILE A 96 9.47 -3.44 10.17
N ASN A 97 9.97 -2.57 11.07
CA ASN A 97 10.08 -2.92 12.50
C ASN A 97 8.72 -3.22 13.11
N PHE A 98 7.69 -2.43 12.81
CA PHE A 98 6.33 -2.68 13.27
C PHE A 98 5.83 -4.08 12.88
N ILE A 99 6.06 -4.51 11.63
CA ILE A 99 5.68 -5.85 11.17
C ILE A 99 6.46 -6.92 11.91
N VAL A 100 7.78 -6.77 12.03
CA VAL A 100 8.66 -7.72 12.71
C VAL A 100 8.26 -7.88 14.19
N ASP A 101 8.02 -6.76 14.88
CA ASP A 101 7.66 -6.74 16.30
C ASP A 101 6.21 -7.22 16.56
N ASN A 102 5.33 -7.12 15.56
CA ASN A 102 3.89 -7.41 15.69
C ASN A 102 3.38 -8.45 14.70
N GLY A 103 4.23 -9.41 14.28
CA GLY A 103 3.95 -10.34 13.18
C GLY A 103 2.52 -10.89 13.16
N SER A 104 2.08 -11.56 14.23
CA SER A 104 0.73 -12.13 14.32
C SER A 104 -0.39 -11.09 14.18
N GLN A 105 -0.23 -9.91 14.77
CA GLN A 105 -1.24 -8.86 14.71
C GLN A 105 -1.28 -8.20 13.32
N SER A 106 -0.10 -7.95 12.73
CA SER A 106 0.03 -7.38 11.39
C SER A 106 -0.58 -8.30 10.33
N GLU A 107 -0.39 -9.63 10.47
CA GLU A 107 -0.99 -10.64 9.61
C GLU A 107 -2.51 -10.68 9.76
N LYS A 108 -3.03 -10.66 11.00
CA LYS A 108 -4.48 -10.62 11.26
C LYS A 108 -5.14 -9.43 10.57
N VAL A 109 -4.54 -8.23 10.69
CA VAL A 109 -5.02 -7.02 10.01
C VAL A 109 -5.04 -7.22 8.49
N TYR A 110 -3.94 -7.71 7.91
CA TYR A 110 -3.85 -7.96 6.48
C TYR A 110 -4.95 -8.94 6.00
N VAL A 111 -5.11 -10.07 6.68
CA VAL A 111 -6.12 -11.09 6.33
C VAL A 111 -7.54 -10.53 6.42
N GLN A 112 -7.84 -9.73 7.44
CA GLN A 112 -9.15 -9.10 7.60
C GLN A 112 -9.45 -8.11 6.47
N GLU A 113 -8.50 -7.23 6.15
CA GLU A 113 -8.69 -6.26 5.06
C GLU A 113 -8.79 -6.94 3.69
N LYS A 114 -8.02 -8.00 3.48
CA LYS A 114 -8.13 -8.82 2.26
C LYS A 114 -9.53 -9.42 2.13
N LYS A 115 -10.07 -10.02 3.19
CA LYS A 115 -11.43 -10.57 3.19
C LYS A 115 -12.49 -9.52 2.88
N LYS A 116 -12.36 -8.31 3.44
CA LYS A 116 -13.28 -7.18 3.15
C LYS A 116 -13.21 -6.79 1.67
N TYR A 117 -12.01 -6.68 1.12
CA TYR A 117 -11.81 -6.32 -0.28
C TYR A 117 -12.36 -7.39 -1.23
N ASP A 118 -12.08 -8.67 -0.97
CA ASP A 118 -12.57 -9.79 -1.78
C ASP A 118 -14.12 -9.83 -1.77
N ALA A 119 -14.73 -9.63 -0.60
CA ALA A 119 -16.20 -9.54 -0.49
C ALA A 119 -16.77 -8.35 -1.27
N PHE A 120 -16.12 -7.18 -1.22
CA PHE A 120 -16.52 -6.01 -1.98
C PHE A 120 -16.45 -6.24 -3.49
N GLN A 121 -15.38 -6.88 -3.99
CA GLN A 121 -15.25 -7.22 -5.41
C GLN A 121 -16.36 -8.16 -5.87
N LEU A 122 -16.64 -9.21 -5.09
CA LEU A 122 -17.74 -10.14 -5.38
C LEU A 122 -19.09 -9.43 -5.47
N GLN A 123 -19.40 -8.55 -4.51
CA GLN A 123 -20.65 -7.77 -4.54
C GLN A 123 -20.75 -6.86 -5.77
N ARG A 124 -19.65 -6.21 -6.13
CA ARG A 124 -19.57 -5.36 -7.32
C ARG A 124 -19.81 -6.15 -8.60
N ASP A 125 -19.18 -7.32 -8.72
CA ASP A 125 -19.32 -8.20 -9.90
C ASP A 125 -20.74 -8.74 -10.04
N LEU A 126 -21.36 -9.15 -8.92
CA LEU A 126 -22.77 -9.56 -8.89
C LEU A 126 -23.70 -8.42 -9.32
N SER A 127 -23.48 -7.20 -8.82
CA SER A 127 -24.24 -6.01 -9.21
C SER A 127 -24.12 -5.72 -10.72
N MET A 128 -22.90 -5.78 -11.27
CA MET A 128 -22.65 -5.58 -12.69
C MET A 128 -23.31 -6.66 -13.56
N LYS A 129 -23.23 -7.94 -13.14
CA LYS A 129 -23.89 -9.06 -13.83
C LYS A 129 -25.41 -8.90 -13.84
N ASN A 130 -25.99 -8.44 -12.74
CA ASN A 130 -27.43 -8.18 -12.64
C ASN A 130 -27.85 -7.00 -13.53
N LYS A 131 -27.05 -5.93 -13.61
CA LYS A 131 -27.29 -4.82 -14.55
C LYS A 131 -27.26 -5.29 -16.00
N ARG A 132 -26.26 -6.09 -16.40
CA ARG A 132 -26.18 -6.65 -17.76
C ARG A 132 -27.41 -7.51 -18.11
N LYS A 133 -27.83 -8.39 -17.19
CA LYS A 133 -29.06 -9.17 -17.34
C LYS A 133 -30.32 -8.31 -17.45
N LYS A 134 -30.41 -7.22 -16.68
CA LYS A 134 -31.58 -6.33 -16.65
C LYS A 134 -31.67 -5.41 -17.87
N TYR A 135 -30.54 -4.98 -18.42
CA TYR A 135 -30.48 -3.97 -19.48
C TYR A 135 -29.99 -4.51 -20.84
N GLY A 136 -29.68 -5.81 -20.97
CA GLY A 136 -29.34 -6.43 -22.26
C GLY A 136 -28.03 -5.94 -22.88
N LEU A 137 -27.06 -5.54 -22.07
CA LEU A 137 -25.71 -5.11 -22.48
C LEU A 137 -24.69 -6.25 -22.39
#